data_AF-A0A3B9SRA1-F1
#
_entry.id   AF-A0A3B9SRA1-F1
#
_cell.length_a   1.000
_cell.length_b   1.000
_cell.length_c   1.000
_cell.angle_alpha   90.00
_cell.angle_beta   90.00
_cell.angle_gamma   90.00
#
_symmetry.space_group_name_H-M   'P 1'
#
loop_
_entity.id
_entity.type
_entity.pdbx_description
1 polymer ?
#
loop_
_entity_poly.entity_id
_entity_poly.type
_entity_poly.pdbx_seq_one_letter_code
_entity_poly.pdbx_strand_id
1 'polypeptide(L)'
;MDYRRRIATAFKELAVARGLHGVTMDELAAHAGLSKKTIYRHFRSKEEIVALLVEELLQSVATRVQQALALSDSPVDRVAHLIETVVRDVKPLAPLLLHDLQKYYPHLWEKIERFRAEKIQRTFEDLLREDPQGCFRPVNPKIFTAALIASVRAVVNPAFIMENNLSPEETVRSLFAIFMYGVVADR
;
A
#
# COMPACT_ATOMS: atom_id res chain seq x y z
N MET A 1 5.55 15.79 24.46
CA MET A 1 4.50 15.33 23.53
C MET A 1 4.95 15.63 22.11
N ASP A 2 4.91 14.64 21.22
CA ASP A 2 5.16 14.87 19.80
C ASP A 2 3.89 15.45 19.14
N TYR A 3 3.83 16.78 19.07
CA TYR A 3 2.71 17.49 18.43
C TYR A 3 2.56 17.13 16.95
N ARG A 4 3.65 16.80 16.23
CA ARG A 4 3.55 16.41 14.81
C ARG A 4 2.74 15.12 14.68
N ARG A 5 3.07 14.12 15.50
CA ARG A 5 2.36 12.84 15.50
C ARG A 5 0.91 12.95 15.94
N ARG A 6 0.61 13.78 16.95
CA ARG A 6 -0.77 14.05 17.39
C ARG A 6 -1.60 14.68 16.27
N ILE A 7 -1.06 15.67 15.56
CA ILE A 7 -1.73 16.34 14.44
C ILE A 7 -1.96 15.35 13.29
N ALA A 8 -0.95 14.56 12.92
CA ALA A 8 -1.06 13.56 11.84
C ALA A 8 -2.11 12.48 12.16
N THR A 9 -2.16 12.03 13.42
CA THR A 9 -3.16 11.04 13.88
C THR A 9 -4.57 11.62 13.80
N ALA A 10 -4.78 12.83 14.34
CA ALA A 10 -6.05 13.53 14.25
C ALA A 10 -6.51 13.75 12.79
N PHE A 11 -5.58 14.08 11.89
CA PHE A 11 -5.87 14.23 10.47
C PHE A 11 -6.28 12.90 9.84
N LYS A 12 -5.57 11.81 10.13
CA LYS A 12 -5.88 10.47 9.63
C LYS A 12 -7.29 10.02 10.06
N GLU A 13 -7.66 10.25 11.32
CA GLU A 13 -8.99 9.91 11.85
C GLU A 13 -10.11 10.62 11.09
N LEU A 14 -9.96 11.93 10.84
CA LEU A 14 -10.93 12.69 10.05
C LEU A 14 -10.97 12.23 8.58
N ALA A 15 -9.80 11.95 7.99
CA ALA A 15 -9.67 11.60 6.58
C ALA A 15 -10.25 10.23 6.24
N VAL A 16 -10.30 9.28 7.18
CA VAL A 16 -10.92 7.95 6.97
C VAL A 16 -12.39 8.08 6.58
N ALA A 17 -13.13 9.00 7.20
CA ALA A 17 -14.56 9.17 6.94
C ALA A 17 -14.86 10.15 5.79
N ARG A 18 -13.97 11.12 5.55
CA ARG A 18 -14.27 12.28 4.68
C ARG A 18 -13.34 12.42 3.47
N GLY A 19 -12.37 11.52 3.31
CA GLY A 19 -11.29 11.68 2.34
C GLY A 19 -10.26 12.72 2.80
N LEU A 20 -9.12 12.81 2.08
CA LEU A 20 -8.08 13.80 2.36
C LEU A 20 -8.52 15.21 1.97
N HIS A 21 -9.30 15.33 0.89
CA HIS A 21 -9.77 16.61 0.38
C HIS A 21 -10.80 17.24 1.31
N GLY A 22 -11.72 16.44 1.85
CA GLY A 22 -12.82 16.87 2.70
C GLY A 22 -12.43 17.36 4.10
N VAL A 23 -11.19 17.13 4.55
CA VAL A 23 -10.71 17.64 5.85
C VAL A 23 -10.17 19.06 5.71
N THR A 24 -10.74 19.99 6.48
CA THR A 24 -10.24 21.37 6.60
C THR A 24 -9.25 21.53 7.76
N MET A 25 -8.42 22.57 7.69
CA MET A 25 -7.47 22.87 8.76
C MET A 25 -8.16 23.36 10.05
N ASP A 26 -9.36 23.92 9.95
CA ASP A 26 -10.14 24.37 11.12
C ASP A 26 -10.77 23.18 11.85
N GLU A 27 -11.31 22.22 11.12
CA GLU A 27 -11.79 20.95 11.70
C GLU A 27 -10.65 20.16 12.33
N LEU A 28 -9.49 20.12 11.68
CA LEU A 28 -8.30 19.49 12.24
C LEU A 28 -7.87 20.15 13.56
N ALA A 29 -7.91 21.48 13.63
CA ALA A 29 -7.60 22.24 14.84
C ALA A 29 -8.57 21.88 15.98
N ALA A 30 -9.88 21.89 15.69
CA ALA A 30 -10.91 21.52 16.65
C ALA A 30 -10.76 20.07 17.13
N HIS A 31 -10.63 19.11 16.20
CA HIS A 31 -10.51 17.68 16.50
C HIS A 31 -9.22 17.37 17.28
N ALA A 32 -8.11 18.00 16.92
CA ALA A 32 -6.85 17.83 17.63
C ALA A 32 -6.82 18.56 18.98
N GLY A 33 -7.78 19.43 19.29
CA GLY A 33 -7.77 20.29 20.49
C GLY A 33 -6.59 21.28 20.48
N LEU A 34 -6.26 21.83 19.31
CA LEU A 34 -5.13 22.74 19.09
C LEU A 34 -5.59 24.01 18.37
N SER A 35 -4.85 25.10 18.50
CA SER A 35 -5.07 26.26 17.64
C SER A 35 -4.55 26.00 16.22
N LYS A 36 -5.17 26.63 15.22
CA LYS A 36 -4.68 26.61 13.82
C LYS A 36 -3.23 27.09 13.72
N LYS A 37 -2.86 28.12 14.51
CA LYS A 37 -1.49 28.63 14.62
C LYS A 37 -0.51 27.56 15.13
N THR A 38 -0.93 26.75 16.10
CA THR A 38 -0.13 25.62 16.60
C THR A 38 0.11 24.59 15.49
N ILE A 39 -0.92 24.25 14.71
CA ILE A 39 -0.77 23.31 13.59
C ILE A 39 0.20 23.86 12.55
N TYR A 40 0.04 25.12 12.13
CA TYR A 40 0.91 25.72 11.13
C TYR A 40 2.36 25.90 11.57
N ARG A 41 2.63 25.94 12.88
CA ARG A 41 4.00 25.89 13.42
C ARG A 41 4.68 24.54 13.16
N HIS A 42 3.90 23.45 13.05
CA HIS A 42 4.41 22.11 12.82
C HIS A 42 4.32 21.68 11.36
N PHE A 43 3.29 22.10 10.62
CA PHE A 43 3.09 21.76 9.21
C PHE A 43 2.74 23.00 8.41
N ARG A 44 3.50 23.30 7.35
CA ARG A 44 3.27 24.48 6.50
C ARG A 44 2.01 24.35 5.66
N SER A 45 1.56 23.13 5.40
CA SER A 45 0.39 22.84 4.58
C SER A 45 -0.27 21.51 5.00
N LYS A 46 -1.51 21.30 4.54
CA LYS A 46 -2.19 20.00 4.63
C LYS A 46 -1.38 18.89 3.95
N GLU A 47 -0.73 19.22 2.84
CA GLU A 47 0.11 18.30 2.07
C GLU A 47 1.30 17.76 2.88
N GLU A 48 1.97 18.57 3.72
CA GLU A 48 3.04 18.07 4.58
C GLU A 48 2.55 17.01 5.58
N ILE A 49 1.28 17.09 6.02
CA ILE A 49 0.66 16.09 6.88
C ILE A 49 0.41 14.81 6.09
N VAL A 50 -0.14 14.92 4.87
CA VAL A 50 -0.38 13.77 3.98
C VAL A 50 0.94 13.08 3.63
N ALA A 51 1.98 13.84 3.29
CA ALA A 51 3.29 13.31 2.96
C ALA A 51 3.92 12.55 4.14
N LEU A 52 3.78 13.06 5.37
CA LEU A 52 4.21 12.34 6.57
C LEU A 52 3.47 11.02 6.75
N LEU A 53 2.13 11.02 6.59
CA LEU A 53 1.32 9.79 6.71
C LEU A 53 1.67 8.76 5.64
N VAL A 54 1.95 9.20 4.41
CA VAL A 54 2.42 8.31 3.33
C VAL A 54 3.79 7.73 3.68
N GLU A 55 4.73 8.54 4.18
CA GLU A 55 6.04 8.05 4.61
C GLU A 55 5.94 7.00 5.72
N GLU A 56 5.14 7.27 6.75
CA GLU A 56 4.89 6.33 7.86
C GLU A 56 4.25 5.03 7.34
N LEU A 57 3.30 5.12 6.41
CA LEU A 57 2.69 3.95 5.77
C LEU A 57 3.74 3.11 5.04
N LEU A 58 4.57 3.73 4.19
CA LEU A 58 5.58 3.04 3.40
C LEU A 58 6.64 2.35 4.29
N GLN A 59 7.10 3.03 5.34
CA GLN A 59 8.02 2.44 6.31
C GLN A 59 7.40 1.25 7.02
N SER A 60 6.14 1.39 7.47
CA SER A 60 5.42 0.33 8.17
C SER A 60 5.20 -0.91 7.28
N VAL A 61 4.83 -0.71 6.01
CA VAL A 61 4.72 -1.79 5.02
C VAL A 61 6.08 -2.43 4.76
N ALA A 62 7.16 -1.64 4.63
CA ALA A 62 8.50 -2.18 4.40
C ALA A 62 8.93 -3.12 5.52
N THR A 63 8.70 -2.73 6.79
CA THR A 63 9.00 -3.56 7.95
C THR A 63 8.18 -4.85 7.96
N ARG A 64 6.87 -4.77 7.70
CA ARG A 64 6.01 -5.96 7.70
C ARG A 64 6.33 -6.93 6.57
N VAL A 65 6.66 -6.44 5.38
CA VAL A 65 7.13 -7.26 4.27
C VAL A 65 8.41 -8.01 4.65
N GLN A 66 9.38 -7.33 5.27
CA GLN A 66 10.60 -7.99 5.74
C GLN A 66 10.32 -9.06 6.80
N GLN A 67 9.43 -8.77 7.76
CA GLN A 67 9.02 -9.74 8.78
C GLN A 67 8.34 -10.96 8.15
N ALA A 68 7.41 -10.76 7.22
CA ALA A 68 6.70 -11.84 6.54
C ALA A 68 7.65 -12.77 5.78
N LEU A 69 8.65 -12.21 5.09
CA LEU A 69 9.65 -12.98 4.36
C LEU A 69 10.62 -13.75 5.27
N ALA A 70 10.67 -13.45 6.57
CA ALA A 70 11.49 -14.12 7.56
C ALA A 70 10.71 -15.19 8.38
N LEU A 71 9.42 -15.39 8.11
CA LEU A 71 8.58 -16.35 8.85
C LEU A 71 8.78 -17.81 8.44
N SER A 72 9.34 -18.07 7.25
CA SER A 72 9.55 -19.42 6.74
C SER A 72 10.77 -19.46 5.83
N ASP A 73 11.45 -20.61 5.82
CA ASP A 73 12.52 -20.92 4.88
C ASP A 73 11.96 -21.45 3.54
N SER A 74 10.69 -21.86 3.50
CA SER A 74 10.01 -22.30 2.27
C SER A 74 9.67 -21.09 1.38
N PRO A 75 10.17 -21.03 0.13
CA PRO A 75 9.86 -19.92 -0.78
C PRO A 75 8.36 -19.74 -1.03
N VAL A 76 7.59 -20.83 -1.07
CA VAL A 76 6.13 -20.80 -1.28
C VAL A 76 5.43 -20.19 -0.07
N ASP A 77 5.82 -20.58 1.14
CA ASP A 77 5.23 -20.04 2.38
C ASP A 77 5.59 -18.56 2.55
N ARG A 78 6.80 -18.14 2.16
CA ARG A 78 7.21 -16.73 2.12
C ARG A 78 6.28 -15.91 1.24
N VAL A 79 5.90 -16.43 0.07
CA VAL A 79 4.93 -15.79 -0.83
C VAL A 79 3.55 -15.74 -0.18
N ALA A 80 3.07 -16.83 0.41
CA ALA A 80 1.77 -16.87 1.07
C ALA A 80 1.68 -15.82 2.21
N HIS A 81 2.68 -15.79 3.10
CA HIS A 81 2.76 -14.79 4.17
C HIS A 81 2.86 -13.36 3.66
N LEU A 82 3.58 -13.14 2.56
CA LEU A 82 3.66 -11.82 1.92
C LEU A 82 2.27 -11.37 1.43
N ILE A 83 1.55 -12.24 0.73
CA ILE A 83 0.21 -11.93 0.21
C ILE A 83 -0.75 -11.63 1.38
N GLU A 84 -0.75 -12.45 2.43
CA GLU A 84 -1.57 -12.22 3.62
C GLU A 84 -1.25 -10.88 4.31
N THR A 85 0.03 -10.54 4.37
CA THR A 85 0.49 -9.27 4.94
C THR A 85 -0.01 -8.09 4.11
N VAL A 86 0.12 -8.15 2.78
CA VAL A 86 -0.39 -7.09 1.88
C VAL A 86 -1.90 -6.97 2.01
N VAL A 87 -2.64 -8.09 2.05
CA VAL A 87 -4.10 -8.08 2.22
C VAL A 87 -4.50 -7.42 3.54
N ARG A 88 -3.83 -7.77 4.64
CA ARG A 88 -4.06 -7.17 5.96
C ARG A 88 -3.83 -5.66 5.96
N ASP A 89 -2.82 -5.21 5.22
CA ASP A 89 -2.43 -3.79 5.15
C ASP A 89 -3.39 -2.94 4.31
N VAL A 90 -3.95 -3.49 3.23
CA VAL A 90 -4.87 -2.75 2.36
C VAL A 90 -6.30 -2.74 2.87
N LYS A 91 -6.70 -3.75 3.65
CA LYS A 91 -8.05 -3.90 4.21
C LYS A 91 -8.58 -2.67 4.98
N PRO A 92 -7.80 -2.03 5.89
CA PRO A 92 -8.29 -0.87 6.64
C PRO A 92 -8.24 0.44 5.84
N LEU A 93 -7.73 0.44 4.60
CA LEU A 93 -7.59 1.67 3.81
C LEU A 93 -8.94 2.07 3.22
N ALA A 94 -9.45 3.23 3.62
CA ALA A 94 -10.69 3.78 3.08
C ALA A 94 -10.52 4.11 1.57
N PRO A 95 -11.39 3.60 0.68
CA PRO A 95 -11.29 3.86 -0.76
C PRO A 95 -11.24 5.34 -1.11
N LEU A 96 -12.08 6.15 -0.43
CA LEU A 96 -12.11 7.60 -0.63
C LEU A 96 -10.78 8.29 -0.28
N LEU A 97 -10.10 7.84 0.77
CA LEU A 97 -8.79 8.37 1.16
C LEU A 97 -7.75 8.10 0.07
N LEU A 98 -7.72 6.88 -0.46
CA LEU A 98 -6.77 6.52 -1.52
C LEU A 98 -7.11 7.21 -2.85
N HIS A 99 -8.39 7.33 -3.18
CA HIS A 99 -8.85 8.07 -4.35
C HIS A 99 -8.41 9.54 -4.27
N ASP A 100 -8.61 10.20 -3.13
CA ASP A 100 -8.13 11.57 -2.94
C ASP A 100 -6.61 11.68 -3.03
N LEU A 101 -5.87 10.68 -2.52
CA LEU A 101 -4.42 10.63 -2.64
C LEU A 101 -3.99 10.57 -4.11
N GLN A 102 -4.61 9.68 -4.89
CA GLN A 102 -4.33 9.52 -6.32
C GLN A 102 -4.70 10.79 -7.11
N LYS A 103 -5.83 11.42 -6.80
CA LYS A 103 -6.37 12.57 -7.54
C LYS A 103 -5.70 13.89 -7.19
N TYR A 104 -5.52 14.19 -5.91
CA TYR A 104 -5.05 15.51 -5.44
C TYR A 104 -3.57 15.54 -5.09
N TYR A 105 -2.93 14.38 -4.87
CA TYR A 105 -1.52 14.28 -4.52
C TYR A 105 -0.79 13.25 -5.42
N PRO A 106 -0.83 13.42 -6.76
CA PRO A 106 -0.34 12.40 -7.69
C PRO A 106 1.14 12.05 -7.51
N HIS A 107 1.98 12.99 -7.06
CA HIS A 107 3.40 12.73 -6.77
C HIS A 107 3.61 11.84 -5.53
N LEU A 108 2.71 11.91 -4.52
CA LEU A 108 2.72 10.99 -3.37
C LEU A 108 2.21 9.60 -3.78
N TRP A 109 1.21 9.55 -4.66
CA TRP A 109 0.77 8.29 -5.25
C TRP A 109 1.89 7.63 -6.07
N GLU A 110 2.61 8.40 -6.89
CA GLU A 110 3.77 7.92 -7.64
C GLU A 110 4.88 7.38 -6.71
N LYS A 111 5.07 8.00 -5.54
CA LYS A 111 5.98 7.48 -4.51
C LYS A 111 5.55 6.10 -4.00
N ILE A 112 4.25 5.87 -3.82
CA ILE A 112 3.70 4.55 -3.47
C ILE A 112 3.93 3.56 -4.61
N GLU A 113 3.65 3.95 -5.85
CA GLU A 113 3.87 3.11 -7.04
C GLU A 113 5.33 2.67 -7.18
N ARG A 114 6.27 3.61 -7.02
CA ARG A 114 7.70 3.31 -7.06
C ARG A 114 8.10 2.36 -5.93
N PHE A 115 7.63 2.60 -4.71
CA PHE A 115 7.88 1.70 -3.59
C PHE A 115 7.37 0.27 -3.86
N ARG A 116 6.15 0.13 -4.38
CA ARG A 116 5.56 -1.17 -4.74
C ARG A 116 6.39 -1.87 -5.80
N ALA A 117 6.77 -1.16 -6.87
CA ALA A 117 7.59 -1.70 -7.94
C ALA A 117 8.94 -2.22 -7.42
N GLU A 118 9.65 -1.41 -6.62
CA GLU A 118 10.93 -1.80 -6.02
C GLU A 118 10.80 -3.02 -5.10
N LYS A 119 9.75 -3.08 -4.28
CA LYS A 119 9.51 -4.22 -3.37
C LYS A 119 9.14 -5.49 -4.14
N ILE A 120 8.22 -5.42 -5.10
CA ILE A 120 7.84 -6.56 -5.93
C ILE A 120 9.06 -7.09 -6.67
N GLN A 121 9.82 -6.20 -7.31
CA GLN A 121 11.00 -6.60 -8.08
C GLN A 121 12.02 -7.32 -7.20
N ARG A 122 12.45 -6.71 -6.10
CA ARG A 122 13.46 -7.33 -5.21
C ARG A 122 12.97 -8.65 -4.65
N THR A 123 11.76 -8.67 -4.08
CA THR A 123 11.23 -9.86 -3.41
C THR A 123 11.07 -11.04 -4.36
N PHE A 124 10.48 -10.86 -5.54
CA PHE A 124 10.27 -11.97 -6.45
C PHE A 124 11.52 -12.35 -7.25
N GLU A 125 12.43 -11.42 -7.56
CA GLU A 125 13.71 -11.80 -8.16
C GLU A 125 14.56 -12.65 -7.21
N ASP A 126 14.56 -12.34 -5.91
CA ASP A 126 15.26 -13.15 -4.91
C ASP A 126 14.58 -14.51 -4.74
N LEU A 127 13.25 -14.55 -4.56
CA LEU A 127 12.50 -15.81 -4.38
C LEU A 127 12.60 -16.76 -5.59
N LEU A 128 12.53 -16.25 -6.82
CA LEU A 128 12.63 -17.07 -8.04
C LEU A 128 14.07 -17.51 -8.33
N ARG A 129 15.08 -16.80 -7.81
CA ARG A 129 16.49 -17.20 -7.94
C ARG A 129 16.88 -18.24 -6.89
N GLU A 130 16.36 -18.08 -5.67
CA GLU A 130 16.63 -18.92 -4.50
C GLU A 130 15.64 -20.10 -4.38
N ASP A 131 15.26 -20.73 -5.49
CA ASP A 131 14.36 -21.89 -5.51
C ASP A 131 15.13 -23.20 -5.81
N PRO A 132 15.96 -23.70 -4.88
CA PRO A 132 16.71 -24.94 -5.08
C PRO A 132 15.80 -26.17 -5.14
N GLN A 133 14.55 -26.06 -4.67
CA GLN A 133 13.59 -27.15 -4.60
C GLN A 133 12.71 -27.25 -5.85
N GLY A 134 12.77 -26.26 -6.76
CA GLY A 134 11.94 -26.21 -7.96
C GLY A 134 10.45 -26.05 -7.65
N CYS A 135 10.13 -25.33 -6.59
CA CYS A 135 8.78 -25.06 -6.14
C CYS A 135 7.99 -24.17 -7.11
N PHE A 136 8.68 -23.34 -7.90
CA PHE A 136 8.07 -22.48 -8.91
C PHE A 136 8.23 -23.05 -10.31
N ARG A 137 7.23 -22.81 -11.16
CA ARG A 137 7.35 -23.09 -12.60
C ARG A 137 8.50 -22.27 -13.18
N PRO A 138 9.27 -22.82 -14.15
CA PRO A 138 10.36 -22.08 -14.77
C PRO A 138 9.81 -20.87 -15.55
N VAL A 139 10.10 -19.68 -15.04
CA VAL A 139 9.74 -18.40 -15.66
C VAL A 139 10.95 -17.48 -15.70
N ASN A 140 10.99 -16.53 -16.63
CA ASN A 140 12.01 -15.49 -16.60
C ASN A 140 11.65 -14.47 -15.48
N PRO A 141 12.50 -14.29 -14.44
CA PRO A 141 12.15 -13.44 -13.30
C PRO A 141 11.85 -11.99 -13.68
N LYS A 142 12.56 -11.45 -14.68
CA LYS A 142 12.34 -10.06 -15.14
C LYS A 142 11.01 -9.89 -15.86
N ILE A 143 10.61 -10.88 -16.66
CA ILE A 143 9.30 -10.86 -17.33
C ILE A 143 8.20 -11.00 -16.29
N PHE A 144 8.35 -11.94 -15.34
CA PHE A 144 7.40 -12.16 -14.26
C PHE A 144 7.18 -10.88 -13.43
N THR A 145 8.26 -10.25 -12.94
CA THR A 145 8.15 -9.04 -12.10
C THR A 145 7.62 -7.86 -12.89
N ALA A 146 8.04 -7.65 -14.14
CA ALA A 146 7.50 -6.58 -14.98
C ALA A 146 5.98 -6.75 -15.22
N ALA A 147 5.53 -7.97 -15.53
CA ALA A 147 4.11 -8.26 -15.71
C ALA A 147 3.33 -8.04 -14.40
N LEU A 148 3.83 -8.55 -13.27
CA LEU A 148 3.19 -8.38 -11.97
C LEU A 148 3.10 -6.90 -11.59
N ILE A 149 4.17 -6.11 -11.75
CA ILE A 149 4.16 -4.67 -11.49
C ILE A 149 3.14 -3.94 -12.36
N ALA A 150 3.10 -4.25 -13.66
CA ALA A 150 2.14 -3.66 -14.58
C ALA A 150 0.69 -3.98 -14.18
N SER A 151 0.40 -5.25 -13.86
CA SER A 151 -0.94 -5.66 -13.39
C SER A 151 -1.30 -5.03 -12.06
N VAL A 152 -0.37 -5.00 -11.09
CA VAL A 152 -0.54 -4.35 -9.79
C VAL A 152 -0.91 -2.87 -9.96
N ARG A 153 -0.21 -2.13 -10.84
CA ARG A 153 -0.55 -0.74 -11.17
C ARG A 153 -1.94 -0.64 -11.81
N ALA A 154 -2.25 -1.54 -12.74
CA ALA A 154 -3.49 -1.48 -13.52
C ALA A 154 -4.75 -1.75 -12.69
N VAL A 155 -4.71 -2.68 -11.72
CA VAL A 155 -5.91 -3.12 -10.99
C VAL A 155 -5.91 -2.77 -9.52
N VAL A 156 -4.74 -2.71 -8.86
CA VAL A 156 -4.65 -2.36 -7.44
C VAL A 156 -4.40 -0.86 -7.32
N ASN A 157 -5.36 -0.08 -7.83
CA ASN A 157 -5.45 1.36 -7.68
C ASN A 157 -6.91 1.77 -7.37
N PRO A 158 -7.14 2.94 -6.75
CA PRO A 158 -8.46 3.34 -6.27
C PRO A 158 -9.51 3.46 -7.37
N ALA A 159 -9.14 4.04 -8.52
CA ALA A 159 -10.05 4.21 -9.65
C ALA A 159 -10.61 2.87 -10.13
N PHE A 160 -9.75 1.91 -10.45
CA PHE A 160 -10.17 0.58 -10.90
C PHE A 160 -11.03 -0.14 -9.86
N ILE A 161 -10.62 -0.12 -8.59
CA ILE A 161 -11.33 -0.80 -7.50
C ILE A 161 -12.75 -0.24 -7.34
N MET A 162 -12.89 1.09 -7.35
CA MET A 162 -14.19 1.75 -7.19
C MET A 162 -15.09 1.55 -8.41
N GLU A 163 -14.57 1.71 -9.63
CA GLU A 163 -15.33 1.54 -10.88
C GLU A 163 -15.90 0.13 -11.04
N ASN A 164 -15.20 -0.88 -10.50
CA ASN A 164 -15.60 -2.28 -10.59
C ASN A 164 -16.31 -2.80 -9.33
N ASN A 165 -16.63 -1.94 -8.35
CA ASN A 165 -17.27 -2.31 -7.08
C ASN A 165 -16.52 -3.42 -6.30
N LEU A 166 -15.19 -3.41 -6.37
CA LEU A 166 -14.34 -4.39 -5.71
C LEU A 166 -13.89 -3.89 -4.33
N SER A 167 -13.43 -4.81 -3.49
CA SER A 167 -12.62 -4.46 -2.31
C SER A 167 -11.12 -4.51 -2.63
N PRO A 168 -10.28 -3.71 -1.95
CA PRO A 168 -8.82 -3.83 -2.08
C PRO A 168 -8.30 -5.23 -1.75
N GLU A 169 -8.87 -5.88 -0.73
CA GLU A 169 -8.52 -7.26 -0.34
C GLU A 169 -8.81 -8.25 -1.47
N GLU A 170 -10.03 -8.23 -2.01
CA GLU A 170 -10.44 -9.11 -3.11
C GLU A 170 -9.59 -8.92 -4.36
N THR A 171 -9.27 -7.66 -4.69
CA THR A 171 -8.45 -7.31 -5.86
C THR A 171 -7.04 -7.89 -5.73
N VAL A 172 -6.40 -7.72 -4.57
CA VAL A 172 -5.05 -8.25 -4.30
C VAL A 172 -5.08 -9.79 -4.33
N ARG A 173 -6.02 -10.43 -3.63
CA ARG A 173 -6.12 -11.90 -3.58
C ARG A 173 -6.31 -12.48 -4.97
N SER A 174 -7.25 -11.94 -5.74
CA SER A 174 -7.55 -12.42 -7.09
C SER A 174 -6.37 -12.26 -8.03
N LEU A 175 -5.69 -11.10 -7.99
CA LEU A 175 -4.51 -10.86 -8.81
C LEU A 175 -3.40 -11.87 -8.50
N PHE A 176 -3.07 -12.07 -7.22
CA PHE A 176 -2.02 -13.02 -6.85
C PHE A 176 -2.42 -14.46 -7.13
N ALA A 177 -3.69 -14.84 -6.97
CA ALA A 177 -4.16 -16.17 -7.35
C ALA A 177 -3.91 -16.46 -8.84
N ILE A 178 -4.19 -15.49 -9.73
CA ILE A 178 -3.91 -15.61 -11.17
C ILE A 178 -2.41 -15.79 -11.42
N PHE A 179 -1.55 -15.00 -10.78
CA PHE A 179 -0.11 -15.09 -11.00
C PHE A 179 0.53 -16.35 -10.42
N MET A 180 0.02 -16.85 -9.30
CA MET A 180 0.58 -18.03 -8.61
C MET A 180 0.06 -19.35 -9.18
N TYR A 181 -1.22 -19.41 -9.55
CA TYR A 181 -1.88 -20.66 -9.93
C TYR A 181 -2.36 -20.69 -11.39
N GLY A 182 -2.49 -19.53 -12.04
CA GLY A 182 -3.08 -19.42 -13.37
C GLY A 182 -4.61 -19.56 -13.33
N VAL A 183 -5.24 -19.50 -14.51
CA VAL A 183 -6.72 -19.58 -14.67
C VAL A 183 -7.21 -20.92 -15.21
N VAL A 184 -6.29 -21.78 -15.67
CA VAL A 184 -6.62 -23.10 -16.21
C VAL A 184 -6.69 -24.06 -15.03
N ALA A 185 -7.86 -24.68 -14.80
CA ALA A 185 -7.98 -25.78 -13.85
C ALA A 185 -7.03 -26.92 -14.26
N ASP A 186 -6.33 -27.51 -13.28
CA ASP A 186 -5.40 -28.63 -13.51
C ASP A 186 -6.07 -29.68 -14.42
N ARG A 187 -5.43 -29.98 -15.54
CA ARG A 187 -5.89 -30.98 -16.51
C ARG A 187 -5.44 -32.37 -16.11
#